data_AF-A0A0M2HYK7-F1
#
_entry.id   AF-A0A0M2HYK7-F1
#
_cell.length_a   1.000
_cell.length_b   1.000
_cell.length_c   1.000
_cell.angle_alpha   90.00
_cell.angle_beta   90.00
_cell.angle_gamma   90.00
#
_symmetry.space_group_name_H-M   'P 1'
#
loop_
_entity.id
_entity.type
_entity.pdbx_description
1 polymer ?
#
loop_
_entity_poly.entity_id
_entity_poly.type
_entity_poly.pdbx_seq_one_letter_code
_entity_poly.pdbx_strand_id
1 'polypeptide(L)'
;MDQITPGRIVLYKLRPADVAIITAERATDPTHRRGNVPMPGDVVPLIVVRVWPDGVNGQAILDGNDSLWVTSARQGDADGQWAWPHRA
;
A
#
# COMPACT_ATOMS: atom_id res chain seq x y z
N MET A 1 10.50 16.73 -11.33
CA MET A 1 9.91 15.71 -10.44
C MET A 1 8.58 15.30 -11.05
N ASP A 2 8.32 14.01 -11.17
CA ASP A 2 7.02 13.54 -11.65
C ASP A 2 5.94 13.96 -10.66
N GLN A 3 4.93 14.69 -11.13
CA GLN A 3 3.80 15.10 -10.33
C GLN A 3 2.92 13.87 -10.06
N ILE A 4 2.57 13.64 -8.79
CA ILE A 4 1.67 12.56 -8.41
C ILE A 4 0.23 12.93 -8.81
N THR A 5 -0.48 11.99 -9.45
CA THR A 5 -1.86 12.15 -9.91
C THR A 5 -2.68 10.88 -9.61
N PRO A 6 -4.01 10.95 -9.51
CA PRO A 6 -4.85 9.76 -9.48
C PRO A 6 -4.55 8.81 -10.66
N GLY A 7 -4.66 7.50 -10.42
CA GLY A 7 -4.35 6.44 -11.37
C GLY A 7 -2.86 6.07 -11.48
N ARG A 8 -1.95 6.83 -10.86
CA ARG A 8 -0.52 6.44 -10.81
C ARG A 8 -0.32 5.25 -9.88
N ILE A 9 0.61 4.39 -10.27
CA ILE A 9 1.09 3.29 -9.44
C ILE A 9 2.43 3.71 -8.84
N VAL A 10 2.50 3.72 -7.52
CA VAL A 10 3.71 4.01 -6.73
C VAL A 10 4.03 2.81 -5.83
N LEU A 11 5.19 2.84 -5.18
CA LEU A 11 5.55 1.84 -4.17
C LEU A 11 5.12 2.32 -2.79
N TYR A 12 4.50 1.47 -1.99
CA TYR A 12 4.10 1.75 -0.62
C TYR A 12 4.75 0.75 0.32
N LYS A 13 5.30 1.25 1.44
CA LYS A 13 5.96 0.42 2.44
C LYS A 13 5.01 0.13 3.60
N LEU A 14 4.71 -1.15 3.86
CA LEU A 14 3.76 -1.54 4.90
C LEU A 14 4.27 -1.20 6.31
N ARG A 15 3.41 -0.63 7.17
CA ARG A 15 3.67 -0.46 8.60
C ARG A 15 3.25 -1.69 9.40
N PRO A 16 3.73 -1.83 10.65
CA PRO A 16 3.22 -2.86 11.56
C PRO A 16 1.69 -2.86 11.73
N ALA A 17 1.05 -1.68 11.75
CA ALA A 17 -0.40 -1.57 11.85
C ALA A 17 -1.13 -2.07 10.60
N ASP A 18 -0.56 -1.85 9.42
CA ASP A 18 -1.11 -2.30 8.15
C ASP A 18 -1.10 -3.84 8.08
N VAL A 19 0.02 -4.44 8.49
CA VAL A 19 0.16 -5.90 8.62
C VAL A 19 -0.91 -6.49 9.55
N ALA A 20 -1.11 -5.88 10.73
CA ALA A 20 -2.13 -6.33 11.67
C ALA A 20 -3.54 -6.30 11.07
N ILE A 21 -3.88 -5.27 10.30
CA ILE A 21 -5.16 -5.15 9.58
C ILE A 21 -5.29 -6.27 8.55
N ILE A 22 -4.28 -6.44 7.68
CA ILE A 22 -4.29 -7.46 6.62
C ILE A 22 -4.46 -8.86 7.24
N THR A 23 -3.69 -9.18 8.28
CA THR A 23 -3.79 -10.47 8.96
C THR A 23 -5.17 -10.69 9.59
N ALA A 24 -5.73 -9.68 10.24
CA ALA A 24 -7.07 -9.77 10.82
C ALA A 24 -8.14 -9.97 9.73
N GLU A 25 -8.09 -9.21 8.63
CA GLU A 25 -9.03 -9.32 7.52
C GLU A 25 -8.96 -10.68 6.82
N ARG A 26 -7.75 -11.23 6.62
CA ARG A 26 -7.56 -12.57 6.05
C ARG A 26 -8.06 -13.68 6.98
N ALA A 27 -7.97 -13.49 8.29
CA ALA A 27 -8.49 -14.46 9.26
C ALA A 27 -10.02 -14.53 9.26
N THR A 28 -10.72 -13.45 8.89
CA THR A 28 -12.20 -13.44 8.82
C THR A 28 -12.76 -14.19 7.61
N ASP A 29 -12.01 -14.30 6.51
CA ASP A 29 -12.41 -15.05 5.33
C ASP A 29 -11.19 -15.72 4.65
N PRO A 30 -10.68 -16.82 5.24
CA PRO A 30 -9.50 -17.51 4.73
C PRO A 30 -9.76 -18.28 3.43
N THR A 31 -11.02 -18.42 3.02
CA THR A 31 -11.39 -19.08 1.77
C THR A 31 -11.33 -18.15 0.57
N HIS A 32 -11.60 -16.85 0.78
CA HIS A 32 -11.61 -15.86 -0.29
C HIS A 32 -10.41 -14.93 -0.26
N ARG A 33 -9.71 -14.74 0.85
CA ARG A 33 -8.46 -13.95 0.90
C ARG A 33 -7.24 -14.85 1.06
N ARG A 34 -6.33 -14.82 0.09
CA ARG A 34 -5.12 -15.64 0.05
C ARG A 34 -3.92 -14.77 -0.32
N GLY A 35 -2.73 -15.19 0.10
CA GLY A 35 -1.49 -14.51 -0.20
C GLY A 35 -0.34 -14.92 0.72
N ASN A 36 0.86 -14.43 0.42
CA ASN A 36 2.00 -14.61 1.32
C ASN A 36 1.80 -13.82 2.63
N VAL A 37 2.46 -14.27 3.70
CA VAL A 37 2.38 -13.61 5.02
C VAL A 37 3.01 -12.22 4.91
N PRO A 38 2.25 -11.14 5.13
CA PRO A 38 2.80 -9.79 5.03
C PRO A 38 3.70 -9.48 6.21
N MET A 39 4.78 -8.76 5.97
CA MET A 39 5.74 -8.32 6.96
C MET A 39 5.86 -6.79 6.98
N PRO A 40 6.15 -6.17 8.16
CA PRO A 40 6.46 -4.76 8.20
C PRO A 40 7.67 -4.45 7.31
N GLY A 41 7.58 -3.37 6.54
CA GLY A 41 8.63 -2.98 5.60
C GLY A 41 8.51 -3.61 4.20
N ASP A 42 7.59 -4.56 3.99
CA ASP A 42 7.29 -5.05 2.65
C ASP A 42 6.86 -3.89 1.75
N VAL A 43 7.34 -3.90 0.52
CA VAL A 43 7.06 -2.86 -0.48
C VAL A 43 6.09 -3.42 -1.51
N VAL A 44 4.92 -2.78 -1.61
CA VAL A 44 3.82 -3.22 -2.48
C VAL A 44 3.37 -2.11 -3.41
N PRO A 45 2.79 -2.42 -4.59
CA PRO A 45 2.20 -1.41 -5.45
C PRO A 45 1.02 -0.71 -4.76
N LEU A 46 0.94 0.61 -4.89
CA LEU A 46 -0.18 1.44 -4.45
C LEU A 46 -0.76 2.18 -5.66
N ILE A 47 -2.02 1.89 -5.97
CA ILE A 47 -2.79 2.66 -6.96
C ILE A 47 -3.31 3.91 -6.25
N VAL A 48 -2.84 5.08 -6.66
CA VAL A 48 -3.30 6.36 -6.12
C VAL A 48 -4.72 6.63 -6.57
N VAL A 49 -5.65 6.79 -5.63
CA VAL A 49 -7.05 7.11 -5.92
C VAL A 49 -7.39 8.57 -5.65
N ARG A 50 -6.63 9.24 -4.77
CA ARG A 50 -6.79 10.68 -4.47
C ARG A 50 -5.48 11.30 -4.01
N VAL A 51 -5.25 12.55 -4.41
CA VAL A 51 -4.08 13.34 -4.03
C VAL A 51 -4.50 14.52 -3.14
N TRP A 52 -3.71 14.79 -2.12
CA TRP A 52 -3.81 15.92 -1.19
C TRP A 52 -2.47 16.70 -1.18
N PRO A 53 -2.42 17.90 -0.58
CA PRO A 53 -1.18 18.67 -0.50
C PRO A 53 -0.01 17.95 0.17
N ASP A 54 -0.28 17.09 1.16
CA ASP A 54 0.74 16.41 1.97
C ASP A 54 0.72 14.88 1.87
N GLY A 55 -0.09 14.29 0.98
CA GLY A 55 -0.17 12.85 0.85
C GLY A 55 -1.19 12.33 -0.16
N VAL A 56 -1.34 11.01 -0.20
CA VAL A 56 -2.28 10.32 -1.09
C VAL A 56 -3.14 9.33 -0.34
N ASN A 57 -4.33 9.07 -0.88
CA ASN A 57 -5.06 7.86 -0.57
C ASN A 57 -4.90 6.89 -1.74
N GLY A 58 -4.94 5.59 -1.46
CA GLY A 58 -4.83 4.58 -2.51
C GLY A 58 -5.21 3.18 -2.05
N GLN A 59 -5.24 2.26 -3.03
CA GLN A 59 -5.34 0.83 -2.77
C GLN A 59 -3.98 0.18 -2.96
N ALA A 60 -3.42 -0.35 -1.88
CA ALA A 60 -2.20 -1.14 -1.91
C ALA A 60 -2.55 -2.58 -2.33
N ILE A 61 -1.96 -3.05 -3.42
CA ILE A 61 -2.20 -4.38 -3.98
C ILE A 61 -1.24 -5.35 -3.30
N LEU A 62 -1.80 -6.33 -2.61
CA LEU A 62 -1.01 -7.28 -1.82
C LEU A 62 -0.56 -8.46 -2.69
N ASP A 63 0.48 -9.17 -2.25
CA ASP A 63 0.83 -10.46 -2.82
C ASP A 63 -0.23 -11.49 -2.43
N GLY A 64 -1.29 -11.54 -3.24
CA GLY A 64 -2.55 -12.16 -2.91
C GLY A 64 -3.67 -11.66 -3.82
N ASN A 65 -4.90 -11.96 -3.45
CA ASN A 65 -6.09 -11.52 -4.17
C ASN A 65 -6.88 -10.42 -3.44
N ASP A 66 -6.23 -9.77 -2.48
CA ASP A 66 -6.79 -8.70 -1.65
C ASP A 66 -5.96 -7.42 -1.73
N SER A 67 -6.52 -6.34 -1.17
CA SER A 67 -5.91 -5.01 -1.17
C SER A 67 -6.10 -4.34 0.18
N LEU A 68 -5.14 -3.50 0.58
CA LEU A 68 -5.26 -2.64 1.75
C LEU A 68 -5.66 -1.22 1.33
N TRP A 69 -6.64 -0.63 2.01
CA TRP A 69 -6.93 0.80 1.87
C TRP A 69 -5.92 1.64 2.65
N VAL A 70 -5.21 2.52 1.93
CA VAL A 70 -4.21 3.42 2.50
C VAL A 70 -4.74 4.84 2.52
N THR A 71 -4.62 5.51 3.67
CA THR A 71 -5.09 6.89 3.88
C THR A 71 -3.94 7.82 4.23
N SER A 72 -3.89 8.99 3.60
CA SER A 72 -2.96 10.09 3.90
C SER A 72 -1.48 9.69 3.90
N ALA A 73 -1.08 8.77 3.01
CA ALA A 73 0.31 8.35 2.90
C ALA A 73 1.17 9.48 2.33
N ARG A 74 2.24 9.84 3.05
CA ARG A 74 3.20 10.86 2.63
C ARG A 74 4.25 10.26 1.68
N GLN A 75 4.87 11.11 0.88
CA GLN A 75 6.01 10.68 0.08
C GLN A 75 7.24 10.43 0.97
N GLY A 76 7.98 9.35 0.70
CA GLY A 76 9.24 8.99 1.35
C GLY A 76 9.45 7.48 1.45
N ASP A 77 10.50 7.07 2.16
CA ASP A 77 10.97 5.67 2.21
C ASP A 77 10.74 4.99 3.58
N ALA A 78 10.12 5.69 4.53
CA ALA A 78 9.77 5.14 5.83
C ALA A 78 8.49 4.28 5.75
N ASP A 79 8.25 3.49 6.78
CA ASP A 79 7.03 2.68 6.86
C ASP A 79 5.79 3.59 6.81
N GLY A 80 4.85 3.24 5.93
CA GLY A 80 3.62 3.98 5.70
C GLY A 80 3.75 5.15 4.74
N GLN A 81 4.90 5.28 4.09
CA GLN A 81 5.14 6.25 3.04
C GLN A 81 5.11 5.59 1.67
N TRP A 82 4.96 6.42 0.64
CA TRP A 82 5.06 6.00 -0.75
C TRP A 82 6.27 6.63 -1.44
N ALA A 83 6.85 5.90 -2.38
CA ALA A 83 7.94 6.36 -3.23
C ALA A 83 7.66 6.04 -4.70
N TRP A 84 8.22 6.84 -5.60
CA TRP A 84 8.19 6.49 -7.03
C TRP A 84 8.95 5.18 -7.25
N PRO A 85 8.46 4.28 -8.14
CA PRO A 85 9.23 3.11 -8.54
C PRO A 85 10.58 3.55 -9.12
N HIS A 86 11.65 2.83 -8.78
CA HIS A 86 12.92 3.03 -9.45
C HIS A 86 12.74 2.70 -10.94
N ARG A 87 13.06 3.66 -11.81
CA ARG A 87 13.13 3.42 -13.24
C ARG A 87 14.45 2.67 -13.50
N ALA A 88 14.36 1.51 -14.15
CA ALA A 88 15.52 0.86 -14.75
C ALA A 88 15.95 1.62 -16.01
#